data_AF-A0A1Z9TJY6-F1
#
_entry.id   AF-A0A1Z9TJY6-F1
#
_cell.length_a   1.000
_cell.length_b   1.000
_cell.length_c   1.000
_cell.angle_alpha   90.00
_cell.angle_beta   90.00
_cell.angle_gamma   90.00
#
_symmetry.space_group_name_H-M   'P 1'
#
loop_
_entity.id
_entity.type
_entity.pdbx_description
1 polymer ?
#
loop_
_entity_poly.entity_id
_entity_poly.type
_entity_poly.pdbx_seq_one_letter_code
_entity_poly.pdbx_strand_id
1 'polypeptide(L)'
;MSVLQKKEFTTISSPKLDSVSQKKNIDRILVRDYLKLIEIGAFQTEYKVKQRVSFNVTLEVKIQSFPLHDNEDYVLSYDNIIDIINEEVNGGRVDLLETLAEHVALSCLGLEGVLEATVRIEKLDKGAGKLGVEIIRRSSETAKNLLRSRHYRKRELNVQKRVPNSGLLFVSSSIFQGDLKDDLKGFLLKTKKSWVICFSEIFDIFLKYNGDANDLKIRLMAISQSAIKFQGEHPEWPLARSMTEVSFLLKNKNSCLWCPKIDLIGSELYQSLENSLSYSLAADLAKNLFLREMYILSNDQQAISLKNKFLPAGIKVKEIKT
;
A
#
# COMPACT_ATOMS: atom_id res chain seq x y z
N MET A 1 40.37 -16.02 -75.98
CA MET A 1 39.16 -16.87 -76.04
C MET A 1 38.83 -17.23 -74.60
N SER A 2 37.67 -16.96 -74.00
CA SER A 2 36.30 -16.93 -74.49
C SER A 2 35.48 -16.01 -73.59
N VAL A 3 34.58 -15.25 -74.22
CA VAL A 3 33.47 -14.49 -73.63
C VAL A 3 32.58 -15.42 -72.81
N LEU A 4 32.04 -14.97 -71.66
CA LEU A 4 30.76 -15.46 -71.13
C LEU A 4 30.10 -14.42 -70.20
N GLN A 5 28.97 -13.95 -70.71
CA GLN A 5 27.92 -13.03 -70.26
C GLN A 5 27.66 -12.90 -68.74
N LYS A 6 27.51 -11.64 -68.29
CA LYS A 6 26.71 -11.26 -67.12
C LYS A 6 25.25 -11.68 -67.35
N LYS A 7 24.73 -12.60 -66.53
CA LYS A 7 23.28 -12.79 -66.36
C LYS A 7 22.83 -11.94 -65.19
N GLU A 8 21.94 -11.00 -65.47
CA GLU A 8 21.18 -10.25 -64.48
C GLU A 8 20.32 -11.22 -63.66
N PHE A 9 20.57 -11.30 -62.35
CA PHE A 9 19.63 -11.89 -61.42
C PHE A 9 18.65 -10.81 -60.98
N THR A 10 17.42 -10.94 -61.49
CA THR A 10 16.25 -10.18 -61.07
C THR A 10 16.05 -10.36 -59.56
N THR A 11 16.09 -9.26 -58.83
CA THR A 11 15.77 -9.21 -57.40
C THR A 11 14.30 -9.62 -57.23
N ILE A 12 14.07 -10.87 -56.80
CA ILE A 12 12.77 -11.30 -56.31
C ILE A 12 12.55 -10.54 -55.01
N SER A 13 11.69 -9.52 -55.05
CA SER A 13 11.24 -8.79 -53.88
C SER A 13 10.54 -9.76 -52.92
N SER A 14 11.16 -10.03 -51.79
CA SER A 14 10.55 -10.76 -50.68
C SER A 14 9.32 -9.98 -50.18
N PRO A 15 8.18 -10.64 -49.95
CA PRO A 15 7.00 -9.97 -49.43
C PRO A 15 7.30 -9.43 -48.02
N LYS A 16 6.83 -8.21 -47.75
CA LYS A 16 6.84 -7.59 -46.42
C LYS A 16 6.26 -8.58 -45.42
N LEU A 17 7.11 -9.08 -44.54
CA LEU A 17 6.68 -9.86 -43.39
C LEU A 17 5.95 -8.89 -42.46
N ASP A 18 4.63 -9.05 -42.39
CA ASP A 18 3.78 -8.31 -41.47
C ASP A 18 4.39 -8.33 -40.07
N SER A 19 4.47 -7.14 -39.48
CA SER A 19 5.02 -6.90 -38.16
C SER A 19 4.39 -7.84 -37.13
N VAL A 20 5.14 -8.88 -36.74
CA VAL A 20 4.86 -9.68 -35.56
C VAL A 20 4.88 -8.71 -34.37
N SER A 21 3.70 -8.38 -33.87
CA SER A 21 3.52 -7.63 -32.62
C SER A 21 4.31 -8.37 -31.53
N GLN A 22 5.44 -7.79 -31.09
CA GLN A 22 6.16 -8.28 -29.94
C GLN A 22 5.19 -8.30 -28.76
N LYS A 23 4.80 -9.50 -28.33
CA LYS A 23 3.92 -9.70 -27.18
C LYS A 23 4.64 -9.12 -25.96
N LYS A 24 4.21 -7.94 -25.54
CA LYS A 24 4.71 -7.30 -24.33
C LYS A 24 4.40 -8.24 -23.16
N ASN A 25 5.37 -8.50 -22.31
CA ASN A 25 5.13 -9.24 -21.06
C ASN A 25 4.11 -8.45 -20.22
N ILE A 26 3.16 -9.14 -19.60
CA ILE A 26 2.08 -8.54 -18.79
C ILE A 26 1.92 -9.42 -17.56
N ASP A 27 1.91 -8.79 -16.39
CA ASP A 27 1.67 -9.48 -15.13
C ASP A 27 0.19 -9.33 -14.74
N ARG A 28 -0.32 -10.33 -14.00
CA ARG A 28 -1.71 -10.37 -13.55
C ARG A 28 -1.81 -10.57 -12.06
N ILE A 29 -2.63 -9.73 -11.43
CA ILE A 29 -2.98 -9.83 -10.01
C ILE A 29 -4.45 -10.24 -9.91
N LEU A 30 -4.74 -11.27 -9.10
CA LEU A 30 -6.04 -11.91 -9.09
C LEU A 30 -6.59 -12.09 -7.68
N VAL A 31 -7.89 -11.84 -7.54
CA VAL A 31 -8.72 -12.24 -6.41
C VAL A 31 -9.82 -13.13 -6.97
N ARG A 32 -9.95 -14.34 -6.43
CA ARG A 32 -10.94 -15.33 -6.88
C ARG A 32 -11.87 -15.74 -5.76
N ASP A 33 -13.10 -16.04 -6.13
CA ASP A 33 -14.14 -16.57 -5.26
C ASP A 33 -14.34 -15.76 -3.95
N TYR A 34 -14.12 -14.44 -4.00
CA TYR A 34 -14.29 -13.59 -2.83
C TYR A 34 -15.79 -13.39 -2.55
N LEU A 35 -16.27 -14.01 -1.48
CA LEU A 35 -17.70 -14.10 -1.17
C LEU A 35 -18.14 -12.98 -0.22
N LYS A 36 -19.20 -12.27 -0.61
CA LYS A 36 -19.86 -11.27 0.24
C LYS A 36 -21.37 -11.46 0.28
N LEU A 37 -21.95 -11.16 1.44
CA LEU A 37 -23.39 -11.07 1.63
C LEU A 37 -23.83 -9.62 1.38
N ILE A 38 -24.46 -9.38 0.24
CA ILE A 38 -24.85 -8.02 -0.18
C ILE A 38 -26.35 -7.97 -0.54
N GLU A 39 -26.97 -6.82 -0.31
CA GLU A 39 -28.34 -6.56 -0.75
C GLU A 39 -28.28 -5.99 -2.17
N ILE A 40 -28.66 -6.80 -3.17
CA ILE A 40 -28.53 -6.45 -4.59
C ILE A 40 -29.66 -7.06 -5.42
N GLY A 41 -30.30 -6.26 -6.25
CA GLY A 41 -31.37 -6.76 -7.11
C GLY A 41 -32.39 -5.70 -7.49
N ALA A 42 -32.92 -5.83 -8.71
CA ALA A 42 -33.94 -4.94 -9.25
C ALA A 42 -35.38 -5.36 -8.88
N PHE A 43 -35.59 -6.58 -8.38
CA PHE A 43 -36.92 -7.08 -8.03
C PHE A 43 -37.30 -6.71 -6.61
N GLN A 44 -38.56 -6.33 -6.37
CA GLN A 44 -39.10 -5.99 -5.04
C GLN A 44 -38.91 -7.10 -4.00
N THR A 45 -38.94 -8.37 -4.44
CA THR A 45 -38.69 -9.54 -3.61
C THR A 45 -37.24 -9.70 -3.16
N GLU A 46 -36.29 -9.01 -3.82
CA GLU A 46 -34.88 -8.99 -3.44
C GLU A 46 -34.58 -7.88 -2.42
N TYR A 47 -35.59 -7.07 -2.02
CA TYR A 47 -35.39 -5.98 -1.06
C TYR A 47 -35.21 -6.51 0.36
N LYS A 48 -34.24 -5.94 1.08
CA LYS A 48 -33.87 -6.31 2.45
C LYS A 48 -33.39 -7.76 2.60
N VAL A 49 -33.08 -8.43 1.49
CA VAL A 49 -32.54 -9.80 1.48
C VAL A 49 -31.08 -9.76 1.05
N LYS A 50 -30.19 -10.21 1.93
CA LYS A 50 -28.77 -10.39 1.61
C LYS A 50 -28.58 -11.67 0.81
N GLN A 51 -27.88 -11.58 -0.31
CA GLN A 51 -27.57 -12.69 -1.21
C GLN A 51 -26.06 -12.96 -1.20
N ARG A 52 -25.64 -14.23 -1.36
CA ARG A 52 -24.23 -14.56 -1.52
C ARG A 52 -23.79 -14.21 -2.93
N VAL A 53 -22.85 -13.28 -3.01
CA VAL A 53 -22.27 -12.80 -4.25
C VAL A 53 -20.77 -13.07 -4.25
N SER A 54 -20.29 -13.70 -5.31
CA SER A 54 -18.89 -14.03 -5.55
C SER A 54 -18.26 -13.01 -6.48
N PHE A 55 -17.12 -12.48 -6.10
CA PHE A 55 -16.32 -11.56 -6.89
C PHE A 55 -15.05 -12.27 -7.37
N ASN A 56 -14.80 -12.17 -8.67
CA ASN A 56 -13.60 -12.62 -9.34
C ASN A 56 -13.01 -11.43 -10.10
N VAL A 57 -11.86 -10.94 -9.68
CA VAL A 57 -11.23 -9.75 -10.27
C VAL A 57 -9.81 -10.10 -10.70
N THR A 58 -9.47 -9.77 -11.95
CA THR A 58 -8.13 -9.90 -12.51
C THR A 58 -7.68 -8.55 -13.04
N LEU A 59 -6.54 -8.07 -12.56
CA LEU A 59 -5.91 -6.84 -13.03
C LEU A 59 -4.68 -7.17 -13.87
N GLU A 60 -4.62 -6.66 -15.09
CA GLU A 60 -3.38 -6.61 -15.85
C GLU A 60 -2.60 -5.37 -15.44
N VAL A 61 -1.35 -5.54 -15.02
CA VAL A 61 -0.50 -4.45 -14.52
C VAL A 61 0.74 -4.28 -15.39
N LYS A 62 1.28 -3.06 -15.39
CA LYS A 62 2.60 -2.81 -15.99
C LYS A 62 3.65 -3.62 -15.25
N ILE A 63 4.51 -4.33 -16.00
CA ILE A 63 5.71 -4.94 -15.44
C ILE A 63 6.52 -3.85 -14.74
N GLN A 64 6.88 -4.12 -13.50
CA GLN A 64 7.79 -3.26 -12.77
C GLN A 64 9.22 -3.60 -13.19
N SER A 65 9.94 -2.63 -13.74
CA SER A 65 11.32 -2.80 -14.21
C SER A 65 12.36 -2.74 -13.08
N PHE A 66 11.93 -2.93 -11.82
CA PHE A 66 12.86 -2.97 -10.70
C PHE A 66 13.52 -4.34 -10.64
N PRO A 67 14.81 -4.44 -10.24
CA PRO A 67 15.41 -5.73 -9.93
C PRO A 67 14.49 -6.48 -8.96
N LEU A 68 14.39 -7.81 -9.10
CA LEU A 68 13.59 -8.70 -8.26
C LEU A 68 13.88 -8.43 -6.77
N HIS A 69 13.18 -7.47 -6.19
CA HIS A 69 13.27 -7.07 -4.80
C HIS A 69 11.93 -7.42 -4.18
N ASP A 70 11.99 -8.24 -3.14
CA ASP A 70 10.86 -8.74 -2.37
C ASP A 70 10.31 -7.65 -1.44
N ASN A 71 9.90 -6.54 -2.05
CA ASN A 71 9.35 -5.38 -1.39
C ASN A 71 7.93 -5.12 -1.89
N GLU A 72 6.99 -5.53 -1.04
CA GLU A 72 5.55 -5.42 -1.22
C GLU A 72 5.09 -3.98 -1.47
N ASP A 73 5.82 -2.96 -0.99
CA ASP A 73 5.41 -1.55 -1.12
C ASP A 73 5.49 -1.03 -2.56
N TYR A 74 6.27 -1.71 -3.42
CA TYR A 74 6.35 -1.35 -4.84
C TYR A 74 5.33 -2.10 -5.68
N VAL A 75 4.86 -3.28 -5.24
CA VAL A 75 3.92 -4.13 -5.98
C VAL A 75 2.48 -3.77 -5.63
N LEU A 76 1.59 -3.73 -6.62
CA LEU A 76 0.17 -3.53 -6.36
C LEU A 76 -0.37 -4.72 -5.54
N SER A 77 -0.93 -4.48 -4.34
CA SER A 77 -1.43 -5.57 -3.50
C SER A 77 -2.83 -6.03 -3.94
N TYR A 78 -3.12 -7.32 -3.75
CA TYR A 78 -4.48 -7.86 -3.91
C TYR A 78 -5.44 -7.31 -2.83
N ASP A 79 -4.92 -6.80 -1.72
CA ASP A 79 -5.74 -6.11 -0.70
C ASP A 79 -6.42 -4.87 -1.27
N ASN A 80 -5.79 -4.16 -2.23
CA ASN A 80 -6.42 -3.04 -2.91
C ASN A 80 -7.70 -3.47 -3.64
N ILE A 81 -7.71 -4.66 -4.24
CA ILE A 81 -8.89 -5.21 -4.92
C ILE A 81 -9.98 -5.52 -3.89
N ILE A 82 -9.62 -6.17 -2.77
CA ILE A 82 -10.55 -6.50 -1.68
C ILE A 82 -11.18 -5.23 -1.11
N ASP A 83 -10.38 -4.20 -0.85
CA ASP A 83 -10.82 -2.93 -0.33
C ASP A 83 -11.76 -2.21 -1.29
N ILE A 84 -11.43 -2.16 -2.59
CA ILE A 84 -12.32 -1.60 -3.61
C ILE A 84 -13.66 -2.32 -3.64
N ILE A 85 -13.66 -3.66 -3.60
CA ILE A 85 -14.91 -4.43 -3.54
C ILE A 85 -15.70 -4.06 -2.29
N ASN A 86 -15.06 -3.95 -1.13
CA ASN A 86 -15.71 -3.57 0.11
C ASN A 86 -16.28 -2.14 0.04
N GLU A 87 -15.54 -1.18 -0.50
CA GLU A 87 -15.98 0.21 -0.65
C GLU A 87 -17.19 0.34 -1.58
N GLU A 88 -17.17 -0.33 -2.74
CA GLU A 88 -18.29 -0.28 -3.68
C GLU A 88 -19.54 -0.98 -3.13
N VAL A 89 -19.36 -2.09 -2.40
CA VAL A 89 -20.47 -2.79 -1.73
C VAL A 89 -21.06 -1.96 -0.57
N ASN A 90 -20.22 -1.24 0.18
CA ASN A 90 -20.66 -0.43 1.31
C ASN A 90 -21.14 0.97 0.90
N GLY A 91 -20.92 1.38 -0.36
CA GLY A 91 -21.29 2.68 -0.91
C GLY A 91 -22.80 2.90 -1.06
N GLY A 92 -23.61 1.87 -0.84
CA GLY A 92 -25.06 1.90 -0.93
C GLY A 92 -25.60 0.67 -1.65
N ARG A 93 -26.94 0.53 -1.64
CA ARG A 93 -27.57 -0.53 -2.43
C ARG A 93 -27.38 -0.25 -3.91
N VAL A 94 -27.03 -1.30 -4.67
CA VAL A 94 -26.97 -1.27 -6.13
C VAL A 94 -28.04 -2.22 -6.66
N ASP A 95 -28.79 -1.79 -7.67
CA ASP A 95 -29.89 -2.59 -8.22
C ASP A 95 -29.41 -3.65 -9.22
N LEU A 96 -28.30 -3.38 -9.92
CA LEU A 96 -27.79 -4.16 -11.03
C LEU A 96 -26.36 -4.66 -10.78
N LEU A 97 -26.08 -5.91 -11.14
CA LEU A 97 -24.73 -6.48 -11.04
C LEU A 97 -23.78 -5.79 -12.02
N GLU A 98 -24.30 -5.37 -13.17
CA GLU A 98 -23.62 -4.62 -14.22
C GLU A 98 -23.06 -3.31 -13.66
N THR A 99 -23.87 -2.56 -12.92
CA THR A 99 -23.46 -1.29 -12.30
C THR A 99 -22.37 -1.51 -11.25
N LEU A 100 -22.52 -2.53 -10.40
CA LEU A 100 -21.53 -2.85 -9.39
C LEU A 100 -20.21 -3.29 -10.04
N ALA A 101 -20.27 -4.15 -11.07
CA ALA A 101 -19.10 -4.59 -11.82
C ALA A 101 -18.39 -3.39 -12.47
N GLU A 102 -19.14 -2.48 -13.09
CA GLU A 102 -18.60 -1.27 -13.71
C GLU A 102 -17.87 -0.39 -12.69
N HIS A 103 -18.47 -0.19 -11.51
CA HIS A 103 -17.87 0.61 -10.45
C HIS A 103 -16.58 -0.01 -9.93
N VAL A 104 -16.57 -1.31 -9.64
CA VAL A 104 -15.37 -2.04 -9.22
C VAL A 104 -14.28 -1.94 -10.29
N ALA A 105 -14.62 -2.15 -11.57
CA ALA A 105 -13.64 -2.07 -12.65
C ALA A 105 -13.05 -0.66 -12.80
N LEU A 106 -13.88 0.39 -12.74
CA LEU A 106 -13.43 1.78 -12.80
C LEU A 106 -12.53 2.13 -11.61
N SER A 107 -12.92 1.76 -10.38
CA SER A 107 -12.12 2.00 -9.19
C SER A 107 -10.76 1.27 -9.25
N CYS A 108 -10.73 0.03 -9.75
CA CYS A 108 -9.48 -0.70 -10.01
C CYS A 108 -8.60 -0.03 -11.07
N LEU A 109 -9.18 0.49 -12.16
CA LEU A 109 -8.44 1.23 -13.19
C LEU A 109 -7.87 2.57 -12.69
N GLY A 110 -8.37 3.07 -11.55
CA GLY A 110 -7.83 4.24 -10.86
C GLY A 110 -6.53 3.96 -10.10
N LEU A 111 -6.19 2.69 -9.86
CA LEU A 111 -4.94 2.30 -9.22
C LEU A 111 -3.75 2.55 -10.15
N GLU A 112 -2.63 2.96 -9.57
CA GLU A 112 -1.41 3.18 -10.33
C GLU A 112 -0.88 1.86 -10.93
N GLY A 113 -0.48 1.90 -12.20
CA GLY A 113 0.08 0.74 -12.89
C GLY A 113 -0.92 -0.24 -13.50
N VAL A 114 -2.23 -0.11 -13.25
CA VAL A 114 -3.26 -0.97 -13.85
C VAL A 114 -3.55 -0.58 -15.30
N LEU A 115 -3.52 -1.58 -16.19
CA LEU A 115 -3.74 -1.47 -17.63
C LEU A 115 -5.14 -1.93 -18.04
N GLU A 116 -5.59 -3.03 -17.46
CA GLU A 116 -6.89 -3.64 -17.74
C GLU A 116 -7.45 -4.26 -16.44
N ALA A 117 -8.77 -4.16 -16.26
CA ALA A 117 -9.49 -4.82 -15.18
C ALA A 117 -10.56 -5.73 -15.78
N THR A 118 -10.47 -7.02 -15.46
CA THR A 118 -11.54 -8.00 -15.70
C THR A 118 -12.26 -8.24 -14.39
N VAL A 119 -13.57 -8.00 -14.36
CA VAL A 119 -14.41 -8.12 -13.17
C VAL A 119 -15.59 -9.03 -13.49
N ARG A 120 -15.68 -10.14 -12.76
CA ARG A 120 -16.80 -11.08 -12.80
C ARG A 120 -17.50 -11.13 -11.44
N ILE A 121 -18.81 -10.92 -11.45
CA ILE A 121 -19.65 -10.92 -10.25
C ILE A 121 -20.81 -11.89 -10.46
N GLU A 122 -21.00 -12.82 -9.52
CA GLU A 122 -22.02 -13.86 -9.62
C GLU A 122 -22.85 -13.98 -8.35
N LYS A 123 -24.17 -14.07 -8.50
CA LYS A 123 -25.10 -14.53 -7.46
C LYS A 123 -25.05 -16.06 -7.40
N LEU A 124 -24.78 -16.60 -6.21
CA LEU A 124 -24.59 -18.03 -6.03
C LEU A 124 -25.88 -18.81 -5.77
N ASP A 125 -26.94 -18.11 -5.37
CA ASP A 125 -28.16 -18.72 -4.81
C ASP A 125 -29.40 -18.55 -5.72
N LYS A 126 -29.22 -18.16 -6.98
CA LYS A 126 -30.34 -17.81 -7.87
C LYS A 126 -30.66 -18.95 -8.83
N GLY A 127 -31.65 -19.76 -8.46
CA GLY A 127 -32.12 -20.90 -9.27
C GLY A 127 -31.20 -22.12 -9.15
N ALA A 128 -31.06 -22.89 -10.25
CA ALA A 128 -30.28 -24.13 -10.28
C ALA A 128 -28.77 -23.92 -10.58
N GLY A 129 -28.31 -22.67 -10.65
CA GLY A 129 -26.92 -22.35 -11.03
C GLY A 129 -26.47 -20.98 -10.55
N LYS A 130 -25.25 -20.60 -10.97
CA LYS A 130 -24.67 -19.28 -10.71
C LYS A 130 -25.03 -18.34 -11.85
N LEU A 131 -25.54 -17.16 -11.53
CA LEU A 131 -25.91 -16.13 -12.52
C LEU A 131 -25.11 -14.87 -12.24
N GLY A 132 -24.53 -14.27 -13.28
CA GLY A 132 -23.64 -13.14 -13.09
C GLY A 132 -23.29 -12.41 -14.37
N VAL A 133 -22.39 -11.45 -14.22
CA VAL A 133 -21.85 -10.62 -15.30
C VAL A 133 -20.34 -10.67 -15.27
N GLU A 134 -19.71 -10.60 -16.44
CA GLU A 134 -18.27 -10.43 -16.57
C GLU A 134 -18.01 -9.25 -17.52
N ILE A 135 -17.15 -8.33 -17.10
CA ILE A 135 -16.76 -7.18 -17.89
C ILE A 135 -15.25 -7.05 -17.94
N ILE A 136 -14.76 -6.51 -19.06
CA ILE A 136 -13.36 -6.15 -19.26
C ILE A 136 -13.31 -4.65 -19.54
N ARG A 137 -12.49 -3.92 -18.80
CA ARG A 137 -12.28 -2.47 -18.99
C ARG A 137 -10.79 -2.19 -19.11
N ARG A 138 -10.41 -1.44 -20.14
CA ARG A 138 -9.03 -0.99 -20.36
C ARG A 138 -8.86 0.44 -19.90
N SER A 139 -7.67 0.73 -19.37
CA SER A 139 -7.26 2.08 -19.00
C SER A 139 -7.18 2.94 -20.26
N SER A 140 -8.17 3.83 -20.44
CA SER A 140 -8.19 4.86 -21.48
C SER A 140 -8.21 6.25 -20.85
N GLU A 141 -7.78 7.27 -21.60
CA GLU A 141 -7.84 8.67 -21.12
C GLU A 141 -9.27 9.06 -20.73
N THR A 142 -10.29 8.53 -21.43
CA THR A 142 -11.71 8.70 -21.12
C THR A 142 -12.12 8.07 -19.79
N ALA A 143 -11.66 6.85 -19.49
CA ALA A 143 -11.93 6.19 -18.20
C ALA A 143 -11.28 6.96 -17.03
N LYS A 144 -10.05 7.45 -17.22
CA LYS A 144 -9.38 8.33 -16.25
C LYS A 144 -10.09 9.67 -16.09
N ASN A 145 -10.65 10.20 -17.16
CA ASN A 145 -11.42 11.44 -17.13
C ASN A 145 -12.82 11.26 -16.52
N LEU A 146 -13.46 10.10 -16.63
CA LEU A 146 -14.69 9.76 -15.90
C LEU A 146 -14.43 9.58 -14.39
N LEU A 147 -13.30 8.98 -14.03
CA LEU A 147 -12.83 8.93 -12.64
C LEU A 147 -12.52 10.34 -12.09
N ARG A 148 -11.96 11.22 -12.94
CA ARG A 148 -11.81 12.64 -12.60
C ARG A 148 -13.19 13.28 -12.49
N SER A 149 -14.06 13.28 -13.50
CA SER A 149 -15.35 13.99 -13.49
C SER A 149 -16.31 13.55 -12.38
N ARG A 150 -16.18 12.32 -11.86
CA ARG A 150 -16.66 11.90 -10.53
C ARG A 150 -15.89 12.62 -9.39
N HIS A 151 -15.74 13.94 -9.45
CA HIS A 151 -15.14 14.82 -8.42
C HIS A 151 -16.01 14.89 -7.14
N TYR A 152 -16.29 13.72 -6.55
CA TYR A 152 -16.50 13.52 -5.12
C TYR A 152 -15.83 12.23 -4.60
N ARG A 153 -14.79 11.67 -5.27
CA ARG A 153 -13.92 10.65 -4.65
C ARG A 153 -12.44 10.77 -4.97
N LYS A 154 -11.95 11.95 -5.36
CA LYS A 154 -10.49 12.24 -5.29
C LYS A 154 -9.97 12.28 -3.83
N ARG A 155 -10.87 12.20 -2.85
CA ARG A 155 -10.55 11.89 -1.46
C ARG A 155 -10.35 10.39 -1.17
N GLU A 156 -10.74 9.45 -2.04
CA GLU A 156 -10.90 8.04 -1.64
C GLU A 156 -9.90 7.02 -2.22
N LEU A 157 -9.19 7.27 -3.31
CA LEU A 157 -8.01 6.43 -3.65
C LEU A 157 -6.86 6.59 -2.64
N ASN A 158 -6.88 7.68 -1.86
CA ASN A 158 -5.99 7.94 -0.73
C ASN A 158 -6.61 7.57 0.64
N VAL A 159 -7.85 7.07 0.70
CA VAL A 159 -8.45 6.55 1.95
C VAL A 159 -7.94 5.15 2.28
N GLN A 160 -7.38 4.44 1.30
CA GLN A 160 -6.89 3.05 1.43
C GLN A 160 -5.74 2.86 2.46
N LYS A 161 -5.01 3.93 2.82
CA LYS A 161 -4.00 3.92 3.91
C LYS A 161 -4.46 4.60 5.20
N ARG A 162 -5.62 5.28 5.19
CA ARG A 162 -6.14 5.94 6.39
C ARG A 162 -6.82 4.90 7.27
N VAL A 163 -6.12 4.45 8.30
CA VAL A 163 -6.71 3.53 9.27
C VAL A 163 -7.46 4.34 10.34
N PRO A 164 -8.79 4.20 10.48
CA PRO A 164 -9.53 4.90 11.52
C PRO A 164 -9.08 4.41 12.91
N ASN A 165 -9.08 5.30 13.90
CA ASN A 165 -8.65 4.99 15.28
C ASN A 165 -7.22 4.46 15.41
N SER A 166 -6.31 4.80 14.48
CA SER A 166 -4.89 4.55 14.65
C SER A 166 -4.10 5.79 15.07
N GLY A 167 -2.89 5.57 15.55
CA GLY A 167 -1.92 6.62 15.86
C GLY A 167 -0.50 6.14 15.60
N LEU A 168 0.42 7.09 15.47
CA LEU A 168 1.85 6.81 15.41
C LEU A 168 2.52 7.37 16.66
N LEU A 169 3.25 6.52 17.37
CA LEU A 169 4.03 6.88 18.54
C LEU A 169 5.52 6.76 18.19
N PHE A 170 6.27 7.83 18.39
CA PHE A 170 7.72 7.80 18.30
C PHE A 170 8.34 7.75 19.68
N VAL A 171 9.37 6.90 19.81
CA VAL A 171 10.04 6.59 21.07
C VAL A 171 11.54 6.58 20.81
N SER A 172 12.30 7.31 21.62
CA SER A 172 13.77 7.28 21.54
C SER A 172 14.36 6.02 22.16
N SER A 173 15.65 5.80 21.93
CA SER A 173 16.45 4.73 22.53
C SER A 173 16.54 4.82 24.05
N SER A 174 16.15 5.95 24.64
CA SER A 174 16.01 6.13 26.10
C SER A 174 15.09 5.09 26.75
N ILE A 175 14.15 4.51 25.98
CA ILE A 175 13.30 3.42 26.47
C ILE A 175 14.09 2.19 26.93
N PHE A 176 15.31 1.96 26.42
CA PHE A 176 16.12 0.82 26.83
C PHE A 176 16.94 1.07 28.10
N GLN A 177 16.94 2.29 28.64
CA GLN A 177 17.82 2.72 29.73
C GLN A 177 17.07 3.14 31.01
N GLY A 178 15.73 3.19 31.02
CA GLY A 178 14.97 3.64 32.20
C GLY A 178 13.48 3.28 32.22
N ASP A 179 12.73 3.94 33.11
CA ASP A 179 11.34 3.63 33.48
C ASP A 179 10.27 3.92 32.39
N LEU A 180 10.69 4.43 31.23
CA LEU A 180 9.83 4.72 30.07
C LEU A 180 9.03 3.50 29.55
N LYS A 181 9.51 2.29 29.83
CA LYS A 181 8.87 1.04 29.38
C LYS A 181 7.51 0.81 30.02
N ASP A 182 7.42 0.99 31.33
CA ASP A 182 6.18 0.74 32.09
C ASP A 182 5.11 1.77 31.72
N ASP A 183 5.53 3.00 31.50
CA ASP A 183 4.70 4.10 31.02
C ASP A 183 4.13 3.83 29.63
N LEU A 184 4.96 3.37 28.68
CA LEU A 184 4.53 3.04 27.33
C LEU A 184 3.54 1.87 27.33
N LYS A 185 3.81 0.83 28.12
CA LYS A 185 2.89 -0.31 28.27
C LYS A 185 1.56 0.12 28.89
N GLY A 186 1.62 0.90 29.98
CA GLY A 186 0.43 1.47 30.62
C GLY A 186 -0.40 2.31 29.68
N PHE A 187 0.24 3.12 28.83
CA PHE A 187 -0.42 3.91 27.80
C PHE A 187 -1.11 3.04 26.74
N LEU A 188 -0.40 2.06 26.19
CA LEU A 188 -0.91 1.17 25.13
C LEU A 188 -2.05 0.27 25.61
N LEU A 189 -2.10 -0.07 26.90
CA LEU A 189 -3.22 -0.81 27.50
C LEU A 189 -4.46 0.05 27.76
N LYS A 190 -4.29 1.34 28.08
CA LYS A 190 -5.41 2.26 28.37
C LYS A 190 -6.11 2.76 27.11
N THR A 191 -5.40 2.81 25.99
CA THR A 191 -5.90 3.38 24.74
C THR A 191 -6.71 2.37 23.92
N LYS A 192 -7.82 2.83 23.32
CA LYS A 192 -8.63 2.05 22.37
C LYS A 192 -8.12 2.15 20.93
N LYS A 193 -7.06 2.92 20.70
CA LYS A 193 -6.44 3.10 19.37
C LYS A 193 -5.40 2.00 19.12
N SER A 194 -5.20 1.68 17.85
CA SER A 194 -4.08 0.83 17.42
C SER A 194 -2.89 1.70 17.05
N TRP A 195 -1.68 1.28 17.42
CA TRP A 195 -0.49 2.13 17.34
C TRP A 195 0.59 1.52 16.46
N VAL A 196 1.22 2.36 15.66
CA VAL A 196 2.54 2.06 15.08
C VAL A 196 3.57 2.70 15.98
N ILE A 197 4.49 1.91 16.50
CA ILE A 197 5.56 2.39 17.37
C ILE A 197 6.83 2.46 16.55
N CYS A 198 7.35 3.68 16.37
CA CYS A 198 8.60 3.94 15.67
C CYS A 198 9.69 4.26 16.69
N PHE A 199 10.85 3.65 16.52
CA PHE A 199 11.99 3.87 17.42
C PHE A 199 13.06 4.76 16.77
N SER A 200 13.85 5.44 17.60
CA SER A 200 15.15 5.95 17.17
C SER A 200 16.20 4.84 17.05
N GLU A 201 17.35 5.21 16.50
CA GLU A 201 18.55 4.38 16.46
C GLU A 201 18.92 3.88 17.87
N ILE A 202 19.24 2.59 18.03
CA ILE A 202 19.51 1.95 19.32
C ILE A 202 20.71 2.54 20.08
N PHE A 203 21.69 3.10 19.35
CA PHE A 203 22.88 3.72 19.92
C PHE A 203 23.15 5.08 19.27
N ASP A 204 23.56 6.05 20.09
CA ASP A 204 23.90 7.41 19.66
C ASP A 204 25.12 7.47 18.73
N ILE A 205 25.97 6.43 18.75
CA ILE A 205 27.16 6.35 17.88
C ILE A 205 26.80 6.33 16.39
N PHE A 206 25.57 5.91 16.05
CA PHE A 206 25.05 5.87 14.70
C PHE A 206 24.39 7.18 14.26
N LEU A 207 24.43 8.24 15.08
CA LEU A 207 23.92 9.56 14.71
C LEU A 207 24.89 10.36 13.82
N LYS A 208 26.18 9.98 13.76
CA LYS A 208 27.18 10.71 12.97
C LYS A 208 27.10 10.32 11.49
N TYR A 209 26.52 11.19 10.67
CA TYR A 209 26.43 11.02 9.22
C TYR A 209 27.75 11.33 8.52
N ASN A 210 28.27 10.38 7.74
CA ASN A 210 29.51 10.55 6.96
C ASN A 210 29.28 10.69 5.44
N GLY A 211 28.03 10.72 4.97
CA GLY A 211 27.73 11.03 3.56
C GLY A 211 27.65 9.84 2.58
N ASP A 212 27.90 8.61 3.02
CA ASP A 212 27.85 7.41 2.15
C ASP A 212 26.53 6.62 2.33
N ALA A 213 26.07 5.96 1.27
CA ALA A 213 24.91 5.08 1.24
C ALA A 213 24.98 3.94 2.27
N ASN A 214 26.18 3.51 2.64
CA ASN A 214 26.36 2.49 3.69
C ASN A 214 25.99 3.01 5.08
N ASP A 215 26.14 4.31 5.35
CA ASP A 215 25.77 4.89 6.64
C ASP A 215 24.26 4.89 6.85
N LEU A 216 23.49 5.20 5.80
CA LEU A 216 22.03 5.08 5.82
C LEU A 216 21.58 3.65 6.13
N LYS A 217 22.25 2.64 5.53
CA LYS A 217 21.98 1.22 5.83
C LYS A 217 22.23 0.90 7.30
N ILE A 218 23.36 1.35 7.86
CA ILE A 218 23.70 1.14 9.27
C ILE A 218 22.62 1.73 10.17
N ARG A 219 22.14 2.93 9.86
CA ARG A 219 21.10 3.60 10.66
C ARG A 219 19.74 2.94 10.55
N LEU A 220 19.32 2.51 9.36
CA LEU A 220 18.09 1.72 9.20
C LEU A 220 18.17 0.41 9.99
N MET A 221 19.32 -0.26 9.99
CA MET A 221 19.56 -1.43 10.84
C MET A 221 19.49 -1.08 12.33
N ALA A 222 20.06 0.05 12.75
CA ALA A 222 20.02 0.49 14.14
C ALA A 222 18.58 0.76 14.63
N ILE A 223 17.72 1.33 13.78
CA ILE A 223 16.29 1.49 14.07
C ILE A 223 15.62 0.11 14.19
N SER A 224 15.89 -0.80 13.25
CA SER A 224 15.34 -2.15 13.28
C SER A 224 15.80 -2.96 14.48
N GLN A 225 17.04 -2.77 14.94
CA GLN A 225 17.56 -3.37 16.18
C GLN A 225 16.79 -2.88 17.41
N SER A 226 16.44 -1.58 17.50
CA SER A 226 15.57 -1.08 18.56
C SER A 226 14.22 -1.80 18.55
N ALA A 227 13.57 -1.90 17.38
CA ALA A 227 12.28 -2.57 17.26
C ALA A 227 12.35 -4.06 17.64
N ILE A 228 13.35 -4.79 17.15
CA ILE A 228 13.56 -6.21 17.45
C ILE A 228 13.84 -6.43 18.94
N LYS A 229 14.70 -5.60 19.55
CA LYS A 229 15.00 -5.69 20.98
C LYS A 229 13.74 -5.50 21.81
N PHE A 230 12.93 -4.50 21.46
CA PHE A 230 11.68 -4.24 22.14
C PHE A 230 10.65 -5.37 21.96
N GLN A 231 10.54 -5.93 20.74
CA GLN A 231 9.68 -7.08 20.45
C GLN A 231 10.04 -8.31 21.29
N GLY A 232 11.34 -8.57 21.51
CA GLY A 232 11.78 -9.71 22.32
C GLY A 232 11.23 -9.69 23.75
N GLU A 233 10.96 -8.51 24.30
CA GLU A 233 10.32 -8.32 25.60
C GLU A 233 8.78 -8.25 25.49
N HIS A 234 8.25 -7.90 24.30
CA HIS A 234 6.83 -7.66 24.03
C HIS A 234 6.35 -8.41 22.75
N PRO A 235 6.21 -9.74 22.80
CA PRO A 235 5.84 -10.54 21.63
C PRO A 235 4.41 -10.28 21.11
N GLU A 236 3.56 -9.64 21.92
CA GLU A 236 2.20 -9.24 21.53
C GLU A 236 2.15 -8.20 20.40
N TRP A 237 3.25 -7.47 20.15
CA TRP A 237 3.32 -6.45 19.10
C TRP A 237 4.22 -6.91 17.95
N PRO A 238 3.64 -7.37 16.83
CA PRO A 238 4.42 -7.85 15.69
C PRO A 238 5.25 -6.74 15.06
N LEU A 239 6.39 -7.13 14.48
CA LEU A 239 7.20 -6.26 13.63
C LEU A 239 6.49 -6.05 12.29
N ALA A 240 6.44 -4.81 11.82
CA ALA A 240 5.96 -4.45 10.51
C ALA A 240 7.10 -3.83 9.70
N ARG A 241 7.38 -4.37 8.52
CA ARG A 241 8.55 -4.04 7.69
C ARG A 241 8.22 -3.28 6.41
N SER A 242 6.93 -3.17 6.09
CA SER A 242 6.40 -2.47 4.92
C SER A 242 5.23 -1.58 5.33
N MET A 243 4.94 -0.55 4.53
CA MET A 243 3.75 0.28 4.72
C MET A 243 2.46 -0.56 4.65
N THR A 244 2.46 -1.56 3.77
CA THR A 244 1.35 -2.50 3.58
C THR A 244 1.09 -3.33 4.84
N GLU A 245 2.13 -3.92 5.44
CA GLU A 245 2.03 -4.66 6.70
C GLU A 245 1.49 -3.77 7.84
N VAL A 246 1.99 -2.54 7.95
CA VAL A 246 1.50 -1.57 8.96
C VAL A 246 0.02 -1.30 8.76
N SER A 247 -0.40 -0.99 7.53
CA SER A 247 -1.80 -0.71 7.21
C SER A 247 -2.70 -1.90 7.55
N PHE A 248 -2.28 -3.12 7.19
CA PHE A 248 -2.99 -4.36 7.48
C PHE A 248 -3.17 -4.58 8.99
N LEU A 249 -2.10 -4.48 9.77
CA LEU A 249 -2.14 -4.70 11.21
C LEU A 249 -3.05 -3.69 11.92
N LEU A 250 -2.92 -2.41 11.58
CA LEU A 250 -3.76 -1.37 12.14
C LEU A 250 -5.24 -1.56 11.77
N LYS A 251 -5.55 -1.94 10.51
CA LYS A 251 -6.95 -2.21 10.08
C LYS A 251 -7.58 -3.34 10.88
N ASN A 252 -6.77 -4.34 11.25
CA ASN A 252 -7.16 -5.46 12.11
C ASN A 252 -7.11 -5.13 13.61
N LYS A 253 -6.96 -3.86 13.97
CA LYS A 253 -6.88 -3.33 15.33
C LYS A 253 -5.67 -3.80 16.14
N ASN A 254 -4.63 -4.31 15.48
CA ASN A 254 -3.40 -4.73 16.12
C ASN A 254 -2.37 -3.59 16.09
N SER A 255 -1.77 -3.29 17.24
CA SER A 255 -0.60 -2.41 17.31
C SER A 255 0.64 -3.15 16.82
N CYS A 256 1.60 -2.44 16.25
CA CYS A 256 2.79 -3.02 15.66
C CYS A 256 4.04 -2.15 15.86
N LEU A 257 5.21 -2.76 15.72
CA LEU A 257 6.51 -2.11 15.83
C LEU A 257 7.08 -1.87 14.44
N TRP A 258 7.43 -0.63 14.10
CA TRP A 258 8.04 -0.31 12.82
C TRP A 258 9.48 -0.82 12.76
N CYS A 259 9.77 -1.68 11.79
CA CYS A 259 11.06 -2.36 11.62
C CYS A 259 11.52 -2.24 10.15
N PRO A 260 12.08 -1.10 9.74
CA PRO A 260 12.39 -0.84 8.33
C PRO A 260 13.39 -1.85 7.73
N LYS A 261 13.16 -2.26 6.48
CA LYS A 261 14.12 -3.07 5.73
C LYS A 261 15.35 -2.23 5.35
N ILE A 262 16.51 -2.88 5.24
CA ILE A 262 17.77 -2.25 4.80
C ILE A 262 17.67 -1.72 3.35
N ASP A 263 16.79 -2.33 2.54
CA ASP A 263 16.56 -2.01 1.13
C ASP A 263 15.47 -0.94 0.92
N LEU A 264 15.04 -0.23 1.97
CA LEU A 264 14.18 0.95 1.84
C LEU A 264 14.85 2.09 1.02
N ILE A 265 16.12 1.90 0.65
CA ILE A 265 16.98 2.82 -0.09
C ILE A 265 16.58 2.82 -1.58
N GLY A 266 15.50 3.54 -1.86
CA GLY A 266 15.03 3.81 -3.22
C GLY A 266 14.73 5.28 -3.51
N SER A 267 14.83 6.17 -2.52
CA SER A 267 14.54 7.59 -2.72
C SER A 267 15.70 8.47 -2.30
N GLU A 268 16.16 9.30 -3.24
CA GLU A 268 17.05 10.45 -3.04
C GLU A 268 16.59 11.38 -1.88
N LEU A 269 15.33 11.25 -1.44
CA LEU A 269 14.70 11.97 -0.33
C LEU A 269 15.38 11.79 1.05
N TYR A 270 16.11 10.69 1.29
CA TYR A 270 16.67 10.39 2.63
C TYR A 270 18.18 10.66 2.77
N GLN A 271 18.86 11.05 1.70
CA GLN A 271 20.32 11.30 1.70
C GLN A 271 20.73 12.60 2.43
N SER A 272 19.78 13.49 2.72
CA SER A 272 20.02 14.80 3.36
C SER A 272 19.63 14.86 4.84
N LEU A 273 19.18 13.74 5.43
CA LEU A 273 18.65 13.71 6.78
C LEU A 273 19.71 13.24 7.79
N GLU A 274 20.59 14.16 8.16
CA GLU A 274 21.69 13.94 9.10
C GLU A 274 21.22 13.42 10.46
N ASN A 275 20.66 14.27 11.33
CA ASN A 275 20.43 13.94 12.75
C ASN A 275 18.98 13.59 13.12
N SER A 276 18.08 13.56 12.13
CA SER A 276 16.66 13.35 12.35
C SER A 276 16.09 12.18 11.55
N LEU A 277 16.93 11.27 11.02
CA LEU A 277 16.47 10.22 10.10
C LEU A 277 15.31 9.41 10.68
N SER A 278 15.47 8.82 11.86
CA SER A 278 14.42 8.01 12.49
C SER A 278 13.13 8.81 12.73
N TYR A 279 13.27 10.05 13.19
CA TYR A 279 12.15 10.96 13.44
C TYR A 279 11.44 11.40 12.14
N SER A 280 12.20 11.71 11.09
CA SER A 280 11.71 12.06 9.76
C SER A 280 11.05 10.87 9.08
N LEU A 281 11.62 9.67 9.20
CA LEU A 281 11.02 8.42 8.71
C LEU A 281 9.67 8.15 9.38
N ALA A 282 9.59 8.35 10.70
CA ALA A 282 8.34 8.22 11.44
C ALA A 282 7.29 9.25 10.97
N ALA A 283 7.71 10.49 10.70
CA ALA A 283 6.83 11.51 10.14
C ALA A 283 6.36 11.16 8.71
N ASP A 284 7.26 10.75 7.82
CA ASP A 284 6.89 10.31 6.47
C ASP A 284 5.95 9.11 6.51
N LEU A 285 6.16 8.18 7.44
CA LEU A 285 5.27 7.05 7.65
C LEU A 285 3.87 7.51 8.08
N ALA A 286 3.79 8.42 9.04
CA ALA A 286 2.51 9.03 9.43
C ALA A 286 1.82 9.74 8.25
N LYS A 287 2.57 10.48 7.42
CA LYS A 287 2.04 11.17 6.25
C LYS A 287 1.47 10.18 5.23
N ASN A 288 2.21 9.11 4.97
CA ASN A 288 1.82 8.06 4.04
C ASN A 288 0.61 7.25 4.56
N LEU A 289 0.44 7.14 5.88
CA LEU A 289 -0.76 6.59 6.53
C LEU A 289 -1.92 7.61 6.66
N PHE A 290 -1.77 8.83 6.13
CA PHE A 290 -2.73 9.93 6.26
C PHE A 290 -3.08 10.28 7.71
N LEU A 291 -2.15 10.04 8.64
CA LEU A 291 -2.25 10.49 10.02
C LEU A 291 -2.00 12.00 10.08
N ARG A 292 -2.85 12.72 10.80
CA ARG A 292 -2.68 14.17 11.02
C ARG A 292 -1.73 14.47 12.17
N GLU A 293 -1.52 13.48 13.02
CA GLU A 293 -0.85 13.62 14.31
C GLU A 293 0.14 12.47 14.50
N MET A 294 1.33 12.85 14.94
CA MET A 294 2.36 11.97 15.47
C MET A 294 2.50 12.27 16.96
N TYR A 295 2.76 11.25 17.76
CA TYR A 295 2.83 11.40 19.21
C TYR A 295 4.22 11.05 19.73
N ILE A 296 4.62 11.70 20.81
CA ILE A 296 5.82 11.41 21.60
C ILE A 296 5.43 11.35 23.07
N LEU A 297 6.20 10.64 23.90
CA LEU A 297 5.98 10.63 25.34
C LEU A 297 6.55 11.88 26.00
N SER A 298 5.85 12.47 26.97
CA SER A 298 6.30 13.73 27.62
C SER A 298 7.52 13.56 28.53
N ASN A 299 7.85 12.33 28.91
CA ASN A 299 9.06 12.00 29.66
C ASN A 299 10.24 11.59 28.77
N ASP A 300 10.05 11.51 27.45
CA ASP A 300 11.11 11.21 26.49
C ASP A 300 11.84 12.49 26.05
N GLN A 301 12.87 12.87 26.82
CA GLN A 301 13.63 14.11 26.58
C GLN A 301 14.33 14.14 25.22
N GLN A 302 14.77 12.99 24.71
CA GLN A 302 15.40 12.92 23.39
C GLN A 302 14.37 13.17 22.28
N ALA A 303 13.20 12.55 22.36
CA ALA A 303 12.11 12.79 21.42
C ALA A 303 11.63 14.25 21.45
N ILE A 304 11.56 14.87 22.65
CA ILE A 304 11.24 16.28 22.82
C ILE A 304 12.32 17.16 22.16
N SER A 305 13.61 16.84 22.36
CA SER A 305 14.70 17.57 21.70
C SER A 305 14.61 17.46 20.17
N LEU A 306 14.24 16.30 19.63
CA LEU A 306 14.07 16.11 18.18
C LEU A 306 12.88 16.92 17.66
N LYS A 307 11.74 16.89 18.36
CA LYS A 307 10.57 17.72 18.04
C LYS A 307 10.90 19.21 17.99
N ASN A 308 11.68 19.71 18.95
CA ASN A 308 12.03 21.14 19.03
C ASN A 308 13.01 21.57 17.95
N LYS A 309 13.91 20.67 17.52
CA LYS A 309 14.90 20.93 16.46
C LYS A 309 14.33 20.73 15.05
N PHE A 310 13.42 19.77 14.90
CA PHE A 310 12.90 19.33 13.61
C PHE A 310 11.37 19.24 13.67
N LEU A 311 10.71 20.12 12.91
CA LEU A 311 9.26 20.06 12.73
C LEU A 311 8.95 19.45 11.35
N PRO A 312 8.35 18.24 11.30
CA PRO A 312 7.99 17.62 10.04
C PRO A 312 6.87 18.41 9.36
N ALA A 313 7.06 18.74 8.09
CA ALA A 313 6.08 19.49 7.31
C ALA A 313 4.76 18.69 7.16
N GLY A 314 3.65 19.30 7.59
CA GLY A 314 2.30 18.76 7.38
C GLY A 314 1.80 17.78 8.46
N ILE A 315 2.56 17.56 9.54
CA ILE A 315 2.15 16.70 10.67
C ILE A 315 2.24 17.47 11.98
N LYS A 316 1.21 17.35 12.83
CA LYS A 316 1.23 17.92 14.19
C LYS A 316 1.84 16.91 15.15
N VAL A 317 2.85 17.32 15.92
CA VAL A 317 3.47 16.47 16.93
C VAL A 317 2.90 16.80 18.30
N LYS A 318 2.26 15.83 18.95
CA LYS A 318 1.65 15.96 20.28
C LYS A 318 2.43 15.18 21.33
N GLU A 319 2.46 15.71 22.53
CA GLU A 319 3.00 15.02 23.69
C GLU A 319 1.88 14.27 24.41
N ILE A 320 2.17 13.02 24.79
CA ILE A 320 1.30 12.19 25.62
C ILE A 320 1.88 12.21 27.03
N LYS A 321 1.03 12.58 27.99
CA LYS A 321 1.31 12.39 29.42
C LYS A 321 1.00 10.94 29.76
N THR A 322 1.99 10.19 30.23
CA THR A 322 1.87 8.79 30.65
C THR A 322 1.30 8.66 32.06
#